data_AF-A0AAD5UCM4-F1
#
_entry.id   AF-A0AAD5UCM4-F1
#
_cell.length_a   1.000
_cell.length_b   1.000
_cell.length_c   1.000
_cell.angle_alpha   90.00
_cell.angle_beta   90.00
_cell.angle_gamma   90.00
#
_symmetry.space_group_name_H-M   'P 1'
#
loop_
_entity.id
_entity.type
_entity.pdbx_description
1 polymer ?
#
loop_
_entity_poly.entity_id
_entity_poly.type
_entity_poly.pdbx_seq_one_letter_code
_entity_poly.pdbx_strand_id
1 'polypeptide(L)'
;MIYVQILNENEAIRNKSGPLVDTGFELFVFDKPISTAYADNFISLQCLLMGVYSLYCGKLIMIARRVFLLVGAVYCLRSFTLSMTHLPSPNPACPQVYREKSTYLYSTFMGYFTGQSFCSDLLFSGHTSVLMLGIWIIFSIPANHDSNLKKTITSSALFHQNLARICSICIAFAGIFSIAQSKLHYTVDIILGIIISGLVFVCYTACVGWASMYWYQNLNQDSDGDSSQTSEILPTEQLYDGMGVYNPLPMKLICFVGWLDAADLRVLDYHNNSYTQSINIL
;
A
#
# COMPACT_ATOMS: atom_id res chain seq x y z
N MET A 1 29.67 -11.16 -25.45
CA MET A 1 29.51 -12.51 -26.05
C MET A 1 29.35 -13.60 -25.00
N ILE A 2 30.21 -13.67 -23.97
CA ILE A 2 30.13 -14.70 -22.91
C ILE A 2 28.77 -14.71 -22.17
N TYR A 3 28.17 -13.55 -21.90
CA TYR A 3 26.85 -13.46 -21.25
C TYR A 3 25.68 -14.00 -22.11
N VAL A 4 25.80 -13.97 -23.43
CA VAL A 4 24.75 -14.44 -24.35
C VAL A 4 24.77 -15.97 -24.43
N GLN A 5 25.96 -16.57 -24.31
CA GLN A 5 26.16 -18.02 -24.38
C GLN A 5 25.65 -18.73 -23.12
N ILE A 6 25.85 -18.13 -21.93
CA ILE A 6 25.27 -18.61 -20.65
C ILE A 6 23.74 -18.58 -20.69
N LEU A 7 23.13 -17.61 -21.40
CA LEU A 7 21.67 -17.51 -21.50
C LEU A 7 21.09 -18.56 -22.45
N ASN A 8 21.78 -18.87 -23.55
CA ASN A 8 21.34 -19.86 -24.55
C ASN A 8 21.40 -21.31 -23.99
N GLU A 9 22.40 -21.63 -23.17
CA GLU A 9 22.46 -22.92 -22.46
C GLU A 9 21.35 -23.05 -21.40
N ASN A 10 20.99 -21.96 -20.72
CA ASN A 10 19.89 -21.95 -19.76
C ASN A 10 18.51 -22.10 -20.42
N GLU A 11 18.32 -21.64 -21.67
CA GLU A 11 17.09 -21.86 -22.44
C GLU A 11 16.88 -23.33 -22.80
N ALA A 12 17.95 -24.03 -23.21
CA ALA A 12 17.89 -25.46 -23.53
C ALA A 12 17.63 -26.33 -22.30
N ILE A 13 18.11 -25.91 -21.12
CA ILE A 13 17.85 -26.57 -19.84
C ILE A 13 16.43 -26.27 -19.34
N ARG A 14 15.95 -25.02 -19.46
CA ARG A 14 14.59 -24.61 -19.05
C ARG A 14 13.48 -25.31 -19.80
N ASN A 15 13.64 -25.52 -21.11
CA ASN A 15 12.63 -26.22 -21.91
C ASN A 15 12.51 -27.72 -21.56
N LYS A 16 13.46 -28.29 -20.79
CA LYS A 16 13.40 -29.69 -20.32
C LYS A 16 12.84 -29.83 -18.91
N SER A 17 12.97 -28.82 -18.07
CA SER A 17 12.44 -28.81 -16.71
C SER A 17 11.02 -28.23 -16.70
N GLY A 18 10.03 -29.05 -16.34
CA GLY A 18 8.65 -28.60 -16.14
C GLY A 18 8.51 -27.50 -15.08
N PRO A 19 7.27 -27.10 -14.72
CA PRO A 19 7.05 -26.10 -13.68
C PRO A 19 7.76 -26.51 -12.38
N LEU A 20 8.24 -25.51 -11.61
CA LEU A 20 8.84 -25.79 -10.31
C LEU A 20 7.81 -26.49 -9.40
N VAL A 21 8.32 -27.40 -8.57
CA VAL A 21 7.50 -28.08 -7.56
C VAL A 21 7.07 -27.05 -6.52
N ASP A 22 5.77 -26.99 -6.26
CA ASP A 22 5.16 -26.11 -5.26
C ASP A 22 4.32 -26.94 -4.29
N THR A 23 4.77 -27.00 -3.03
CA THR A 23 4.06 -27.72 -1.96
C THR A 23 2.65 -27.19 -1.75
N GLY A 24 2.39 -25.92 -2.03
CA GLY A 24 1.05 -25.38 -1.92
C GLY A 24 0.09 -25.93 -2.97
N PHE A 25 0.57 -26.28 -4.17
CA PHE A 25 -0.27 -26.96 -5.16
C PHE A 25 -0.67 -28.37 -4.73
N GLU A 26 0.16 -29.03 -3.92
CA GLU A 26 -0.16 -30.32 -3.30
C GLU A 26 -1.16 -30.17 -2.14
N LEU A 27 -1.08 -29.08 -1.38
CA LEU A 27 -2.03 -28.78 -0.31
C LEU A 27 -3.44 -28.48 -0.84
N PHE A 28 -3.53 -27.79 -1.97
CA PHE A 28 -4.79 -27.43 -2.62
C PHE A 28 -5.18 -28.45 -3.70
N VAL A 29 -5.66 -29.62 -3.26
CA VAL A 29 -6.16 -30.71 -4.11
C VAL A 29 -7.54 -30.38 -4.67
N PHE A 30 -7.60 -29.37 -5.54
CA PHE A 30 -8.80 -29.08 -6.33
C PHE A 30 -8.60 -29.58 -7.75
N ASP A 31 -9.58 -30.37 -8.23
CA ASP A 31 -9.55 -31.02 -9.55
C ASP A 31 -9.54 -30.03 -10.72
N LYS A 32 -10.05 -28.81 -10.51
CA LYS A 32 -10.08 -27.76 -11.53
C LYS A 32 -9.61 -26.42 -10.95
N PRO A 33 -8.64 -25.74 -11.61
CA PRO A 33 -8.24 -24.41 -11.20
C PRO A 33 -9.41 -23.45 -11.37
N ILE A 34 -9.58 -22.56 -10.40
CA ILE A 34 -10.56 -21.48 -10.46
C ILE A 34 -10.06 -20.38 -11.41
N SER A 35 -10.99 -19.71 -12.10
CA SER A 35 -10.68 -18.56 -12.96
C SER A 35 -10.06 -17.40 -12.18
N THR A 36 -9.08 -16.70 -12.77
CA THR A 36 -8.49 -15.47 -12.21
C THR A 36 -9.52 -14.37 -11.98
N ALA A 37 -10.63 -14.40 -12.73
CA ALA A 37 -11.69 -13.41 -12.61
C ALA A 37 -12.24 -13.30 -11.17
N TYR A 38 -12.18 -14.38 -10.39
CA TYR A 38 -12.58 -14.32 -8.97
C TYR A 38 -11.64 -13.43 -8.16
N ALA A 39 -10.33 -13.51 -8.37
CA ALA A 39 -9.36 -12.65 -7.70
C ALA A 39 -9.59 -11.17 -8.07
N ASP A 40 -9.86 -10.88 -9.35
CA ASP A 40 -10.19 -9.52 -9.82
C ASP A 40 -11.48 -9.00 -9.18
N ASN A 41 -12.49 -9.86 -9.03
CA ASN A 41 -13.74 -9.53 -8.34
C ASN A 41 -13.52 -9.21 -6.86
N PHE A 42 -12.67 -9.97 -6.16
CA PHE A 42 -12.34 -9.67 -4.75
C PHE A 42 -11.56 -8.37 -4.60
N ILE A 43 -10.66 -8.03 -5.53
CA ILE A 43 -10.01 -6.70 -5.54
C ILE A 43 -11.05 -5.62 -5.76
N SER A 44 -11.93 -5.79 -6.74
CA SER A 44 -12.98 -4.81 -7.05
C SER A 44 -13.89 -4.58 -5.84
N LEU A 45 -14.24 -5.66 -5.13
CA LEU A 45 -15.03 -5.62 -3.89
C LEU A 45 -14.27 -4.91 -2.76
N GLN A 46 -12.97 -5.16 -2.62
CA GLN A 46 -12.12 -4.49 -1.64
C GLN A 46 -12.00 -2.98 -1.93
N CYS A 47 -11.83 -2.60 -3.19
CA CYS A 47 -11.82 -1.21 -3.65
C CYS A 47 -13.17 -0.53 -3.42
N LEU A 48 -14.28 -1.23 -3.68
CA LEU A 48 -15.63 -0.73 -3.41
C LEU A 48 -15.86 -0.49 -1.91
N LEU A 49 -15.51 -1.45 -1.06
CA LEU A 49 -15.62 -1.31 0.40
C LEU A 49 -14.83 -0.09 0.89
N MET A 50 -13.59 0.06 0.42
CA MET A 50 -12.75 1.20 0.76
C MET A 50 -13.35 2.52 0.25
N GLY A 51 -13.87 2.57 -0.98
CA GLY A 51 -14.51 3.75 -1.55
C GLY A 51 -15.75 4.17 -0.74
N VAL A 52 -16.64 3.22 -0.43
CA VAL A 52 -17.83 3.46 0.40
C VAL A 52 -17.45 3.94 1.80
N TYR A 53 -16.48 3.29 2.45
CA TYR A 53 -16.00 3.70 3.76
C TYR A 53 -15.35 5.10 3.72
N SER A 54 -14.62 5.41 2.65
CA SER A 54 -14.00 6.73 2.46
C SER A 54 -15.03 7.84 2.28
N LEU A 55 -16.13 7.56 1.57
CA LEU A 55 -17.27 8.48 1.43
C LEU A 55 -17.97 8.67 2.78
N TYR A 56 -18.22 7.59 3.52
CA TYR A 56 -18.81 7.64 4.85
C TYR A 56 -18.00 8.51 5.82
N CYS A 57 -16.67 8.43 5.78
CA CYS A 57 -15.81 9.25 6.62
C CYS A 57 -15.56 10.67 6.08
N GLY A 58 -16.00 11.01 4.87
CA GLY A 58 -15.68 12.30 4.23
C GLY A 58 -14.20 12.45 3.82
N LYS A 59 -13.47 11.34 3.64
CA LYS A 59 -12.01 11.31 3.44
C LYS A 59 -11.56 10.75 2.10
N LEU A 60 -12.46 10.78 1.11
CA LEU A 60 -12.25 10.19 -0.22
C LEU A 60 -10.91 10.59 -0.83
N ILE A 61 -10.58 11.88 -0.86
CA ILE A 61 -9.38 12.39 -1.50
C ILE A 61 -8.12 11.87 -0.78
N MET A 62 -8.10 11.90 0.55
CA MET A 62 -6.95 11.43 1.33
C MET A 62 -6.69 9.94 1.11
N ILE A 63 -7.74 9.13 1.14
CA ILE A 63 -7.63 7.68 0.97
C ILE A 63 -7.25 7.35 -0.48
N ALA A 64 -7.84 8.02 -1.47
CA ALA A 64 -7.50 7.83 -2.88
C ALA A 64 -6.01 8.10 -3.15
N ARG A 65 -5.45 9.18 -2.58
CA ARG A 65 -4.01 9.50 -2.71
C ARG A 65 -3.13 8.43 -2.08
N ARG A 66 -3.47 7.98 -0.87
CA ARG A 66 -2.76 6.91 -0.17
C ARG A 66 -2.79 5.60 -0.95
N VAL A 67 -3.94 5.22 -1.49
CA VAL A 67 -4.10 4.02 -2.33
C VAL A 67 -3.24 4.12 -3.57
N PHE A 68 -3.32 5.24 -4.30
CA PHE A 68 -2.55 5.43 -5.52
C PHE A 68 -1.04 5.33 -5.25
N LEU A 69 -0.56 5.93 -4.16
CA LEU A 69 0.86 5.86 -3.79
C LEU A 69 1.30 4.46 -3.39
N LEU A 70 0.56 3.77 -2.51
CA LEU A 70 0.96 2.46 -2.01
C LEU A 70 0.88 1.40 -3.11
N VAL A 71 -0.21 1.40 -3.88
CA VAL A 71 -0.37 0.50 -5.03
C VAL A 71 0.70 0.84 -6.07
N GLY A 72 0.89 2.11 -6.41
CA GLY A 72 1.94 2.55 -7.33
C GLY A 72 3.33 2.07 -6.91
N ALA A 73 3.71 2.24 -5.65
CA ALA A 73 5.00 1.80 -5.12
C ALA A 73 5.20 0.29 -5.24
N VAL A 74 4.18 -0.51 -4.89
CA VAL A 74 4.22 -1.97 -5.04
C VAL A 74 4.36 -2.38 -6.51
N TYR A 75 3.61 -1.78 -7.43
CA TYR A 75 3.69 -2.12 -8.86
C TYR A 75 4.98 -1.61 -9.52
N CYS A 76 5.57 -0.53 -9.02
CA CYS A 76 6.92 -0.10 -9.40
C CYS A 76 7.97 -1.13 -8.97
N LEU A 77 7.94 -1.56 -7.70
CA LEU A 77 8.82 -2.63 -7.20
C LEU A 77 8.65 -3.93 -8.01
N ARG A 78 7.40 -4.28 -8.34
CA ARG A 78 7.07 -5.42 -9.19
C ARG A 78 7.68 -5.32 -10.58
N SER A 79 7.55 -4.15 -11.21
CA SER A 79 8.10 -3.91 -12.55
C SER A 79 9.62 -4.02 -12.54
N PHE A 80 10.25 -3.52 -11.47
CA PHE A 80 11.69 -3.64 -11.28
C PHE A 80 12.13 -5.11 -11.08
N THR A 81 11.47 -5.87 -10.22
CA THR A 81 11.82 -7.29 -10.01
C THR A 81 11.63 -8.11 -11.28
N LEU A 82 10.53 -7.90 -12.02
CA LEU A 82 10.31 -8.56 -13.31
C LEU A 82 11.38 -8.24 -14.35
N SER A 83 11.98 -7.06 -14.30
CA SER A 83 13.08 -6.68 -15.20
C SER A 83 14.39 -7.37 -14.89
N MET A 84 14.56 -7.85 -13.66
CA MET A 84 15.78 -8.49 -13.19
C MET A 84 15.66 -10.02 -13.13
N THR A 85 14.47 -10.54 -12.84
CA THR A 85 14.25 -11.98 -12.60
C THR A 85 13.11 -12.51 -13.46
N HIS A 86 13.38 -13.65 -14.10
CA HIS A 86 12.40 -14.40 -14.89
C HIS A 86 12.31 -15.81 -14.37
N LEU A 87 11.13 -16.24 -13.95
CA LEU A 87 10.86 -17.63 -13.61
C LEU A 87 9.91 -18.25 -14.66
N PRO A 88 9.99 -19.57 -14.91
CA PRO A 88 9.05 -20.25 -15.79
C PRO A 88 7.64 -20.21 -15.17
N SER A 89 6.62 -20.12 -16.01
CA SER A 89 5.23 -20.07 -15.53
C SER A 89 4.82 -21.41 -14.90
N PRO A 90 4.02 -21.40 -13.82
CA PRO A 90 3.41 -22.62 -13.29
C PRO A 90 2.40 -23.26 -14.26
N ASN A 91 1.84 -22.47 -15.19
CA ASN A 91 0.87 -22.97 -16.16
C ASN A 91 1.56 -23.42 -17.47
N PRO A 92 1.59 -24.73 -17.77
CA PRO A 92 2.24 -25.25 -18.97
C PRO A 92 1.51 -24.87 -20.27
N ALA A 93 0.22 -24.50 -20.19
CA ALA A 93 -0.56 -24.10 -21.35
C ALA A 93 -0.20 -22.70 -21.85
N CYS A 94 0.61 -21.94 -21.10
CA CYS A 94 0.85 -20.56 -21.44
C CYS A 94 2.16 -20.35 -22.21
N PRO A 95 2.11 -19.74 -23.41
CA PRO A 95 3.30 -19.54 -24.22
C PRO A 95 4.28 -18.62 -23.50
N GLN A 96 5.51 -19.10 -23.31
CA GLN A 96 6.64 -18.30 -22.88
C GLN A 96 6.95 -17.29 -23.98
N VAL A 97 6.36 -16.09 -23.91
CA VAL A 97 6.65 -15.01 -24.86
C VAL A 97 7.97 -14.36 -24.44
N TYR A 98 9.06 -14.79 -25.04
CA TYR A 98 10.37 -14.16 -24.90
C TYR A 98 10.34 -12.80 -25.62
N ARG A 99 10.42 -11.70 -24.86
CA ARG A 99 10.48 -10.34 -25.41
C ARG A 99 11.92 -9.86 -25.53
N GLU A 100 12.18 -9.05 -26.55
CA GLU A 100 13.46 -8.36 -26.72
C GLU A 100 13.79 -7.48 -25.50
N LYS A 101 15.02 -7.58 -25.00
CA LYS A 101 15.47 -6.92 -23.77
C LYS A 101 15.34 -5.39 -23.80
N SER A 102 15.44 -4.77 -24.97
CA SER A 102 15.42 -3.30 -25.13
C SER A 102 14.05 -2.68 -24.85
N THR A 103 12.95 -3.42 -25.01
CA THR A 103 11.58 -2.92 -24.79
C THR A 103 10.94 -3.50 -23.54
N TYR A 104 11.67 -4.30 -22.75
CA TYR A 104 11.08 -5.11 -21.70
C TYR A 104 10.36 -4.29 -20.63
N LEU A 105 11.03 -3.31 -20.03
CA LEU A 105 10.43 -2.42 -19.01
C LEU A 105 9.19 -1.71 -19.53
N TYR A 106 9.28 -1.11 -20.72
CA TYR A 106 8.16 -0.42 -21.35
C TYR A 106 6.99 -1.38 -21.63
N SER A 107 7.30 -2.56 -22.17
CA SER A 107 6.31 -3.54 -22.56
C SER A 107 5.62 -4.19 -21.37
N THR A 108 6.34 -4.39 -20.26
CA THR A 108 5.83 -4.88 -18.97
C THR A 108 4.94 -3.82 -18.32
N PHE A 109 5.42 -2.58 -18.27
CA PHE A 109 4.65 -1.44 -17.76
C PHE A 109 3.37 -1.24 -18.55
N MET A 110 3.46 -1.17 -19.88
CA MET A 110 2.28 -1.02 -20.76
C MET A 110 1.33 -2.20 -20.65
N GLY A 111 1.82 -3.43 -20.50
CA GLY A 111 0.92 -4.57 -20.35
C GLY A 111 0.08 -4.54 -19.07
N TYR A 112 0.56 -3.91 -17.99
CA TYR A 112 -0.28 -3.62 -16.82
C TYR A 112 -1.40 -2.63 -17.15
N PHE A 113 -1.12 -1.60 -17.94
CA PHE A 113 -2.14 -0.63 -18.37
C PHE A 113 -3.12 -1.21 -19.39
N THR A 114 -2.65 -2.05 -20.30
CA THR A 114 -3.48 -2.64 -21.36
C THR A 114 -4.18 -3.93 -20.93
N GLY A 115 -3.97 -4.39 -19.69
CA GLY A 115 -4.56 -5.63 -19.17
C GLY A 115 -4.11 -6.89 -19.91
N GLN A 116 -2.94 -6.88 -20.55
CA GLN A 116 -2.43 -8.08 -21.20
C GLN A 116 -1.92 -9.05 -20.14
N SER A 117 -2.51 -10.25 -20.12
CA SER A 117 -2.13 -11.32 -19.20
C SER A 117 -0.71 -11.80 -19.55
N PHE A 118 0.25 -11.39 -18.72
CA PHE A 118 1.61 -11.92 -18.83
C PHE A 118 1.65 -13.33 -18.27
N CYS A 119 2.02 -14.27 -19.13
CA CYS A 119 2.38 -15.62 -18.71
C CYS A 119 3.84 -15.78 -18.35
N SER A 120 4.45 -14.70 -17.87
CA SER A 120 5.68 -14.81 -17.11
C SER A 120 5.31 -14.97 -15.65
N ASP A 121 6.06 -15.80 -14.94
CA ASP A 121 5.95 -15.86 -13.51
C ASP A 121 6.36 -14.51 -12.90
N LEU A 122 5.69 -14.16 -11.82
CA LEU A 122 5.74 -12.86 -11.18
C LEU A 122 6.23 -13.08 -9.76
N LEU A 123 7.48 -12.67 -9.47
CA LEU A 123 8.20 -12.91 -8.20
C LEU A 123 7.38 -12.68 -6.92
N PHE A 124 6.36 -11.83 -6.98
CA PHE A 124 5.31 -11.80 -5.97
C PHE A 124 3.93 -11.61 -6.64
N SER A 125 2.82 -11.81 -5.92
CA SER A 125 1.47 -11.60 -6.45
C SER A 125 0.98 -10.16 -6.27
N GLY A 126 0.54 -9.54 -7.37
CA GLY A 126 0.03 -8.17 -7.38
C GLY A 126 -1.34 -8.10 -6.70
N HIS A 127 -2.21 -9.05 -7.04
CA HIS A 127 -3.53 -9.19 -6.43
C HIS A 127 -3.45 -9.35 -4.92
N THR A 128 -2.59 -10.24 -4.44
CA THR A 128 -2.36 -10.42 -3.00
C THR A 128 -1.89 -9.13 -2.35
N SER A 129 -0.95 -8.42 -2.98
CA SER A 129 -0.42 -7.16 -2.44
C SER A 129 -1.51 -6.08 -2.33
N VAL A 130 -2.37 -5.94 -3.33
CA VAL A 130 -3.48 -4.97 -3.31
C VAL A 130 -4.51 -5.32 -2.24
N LEU A 131 -4.89 -6.59 -2.10
CA LEU A 131 -5.81 -7.05 -1.06
C LEU A 131 -5.26 -6.75 0.34
N MET A 132 -3.98 -7.04 0.58
CA MET A 132 -3.31 -6.75 1.84
C MET A 132 -3.24 -5.25 2.13
N LEU A 133 -2.84 -4.43 1.15
CA LEU A 133 -2.86 -2.96 1.28
C LEU A 133 -4.25 -2.45 1.64
N GLY A 134 -5.32 -3.03 1.08
CA GLY A 134 -6.70 -2.70 1.43
C GLY A 134 -7.00 -2.87 2.92
N ILE A 135 -6.55 -3.98 3.53
CA ILE A 135 -6.66 -4.20 4.98
C ILE A 135 -5.91 -3.10 5.73
N TRP A 136 -4.62 -2.91 5.43
CA TRP A 136 -3.77 -1.95 6.15
C TRP A 136 -4.32 -0.52 6.09
N ILE A 137 -4.80 -0.10 4.92
CA ILE A 137 -5.40 1.23 4.74
C ILE A 137 -6.67 1.38 5.59
N ILE A 138 -7.59 0.42 5.57
CA ILE A 138 -8.81 0.48 6.40
C ILE A 138 -8.46 0.51 7.89
N PHE A 139 -7.48 -0.28 8.32
CA PHE A 139 -7.02 -0.30 9.71
C PHE A 139 -6.38 1.02 10.14
N SER A 140 -5.68 1.70 9.23
CA SER A 140 -4.98 2.96 9.46
C SER A 140 -5.88 4.19 9.61
N ILE A 141 -7.16 4.07 9.26
CA ILE A 141 -8.11 5.19 9.36
C ILE A 141 -8.65 5.21 10.80
N PRO A 142 -8.40 6.29 11.58
CA PRO A 142 -8.93 6.42 12.93
C PRO A 142 -10.46 6.67 12.89
N ALA A 143 -11.17 6.11 13.87
CA ALA A 143 -12.64 6.20 13.98
C ALA A 143 -13.13 7.63 14.22
N ASN A 144 -12.30 8.47 14.85
CA ASN A 144 -12.72 9.68 15.56
C ASN A 144 -11.93 10.92 15.12
N HIS A 145 -11.76 11.16 13.83
CA HIS A 145 -11.02 12.34 13.37
C HIS A 145 -11.93 13.52 13.00
N ASP A 146 -13.23 13.44 13.23
CA ASP A 146 -14.06 14.63 13.10
C ASP A 146 -13.89 15.49 14.36
N SER A 147 -13.01 16.48 14.28
CA SER A 147 -12.65 17.40 15.37
C SER A 147 -13.79 18.35 15.73
N ASN A 148 -14.84 18.44 14.91
CA ASN A 148 -16.00 19.29 15.13
C ASN A 148 -17.14 18.62 15.89
N LEU A 149 -17.20 17.29 15.93
CA LEU A 149 -18.23 16.57 16.68
C LEU A 149 -17.70 16.09 18.03
N LYS A 150 -17.29 17.05 18.88
CA LYS A 150 -16.98 16.75 20.28
C LYS A 150 -18.20 16.08 20.94
N LYS A 151 -17.96 14.89 21.49
CA LYS A 151 -18.53 14.33 22.74
C LYS A 151 -19.59 13.24 22.72
N THR A 152 -19.91 12.64 21.57
CA THR A 152 -20.55 11.30 21.59
C THR A 152 -19.88 10.42 20.56
N ILE A 153 -18.87 9.64 21.00
CA ILE A 153 -18.50 8.42 20.29
C ILE A 153 -19.78 7.58 20.30
N THR A 154 -20.55 7.69 19.24
CA THR A 154 -21.77 6.92 19.09
C THR A 154 -21.28 5.49 18.88
N SER A 155 -21.75 4.55 19.69
CA SER A 155 -21.39 3.13 19.56
C SER A 155 -21.53 2.61 18.12
N SER A 156 -22.38 3.27 17.31
CA SER A 156 -22.51 3.03 15.88
C SER A 156 -21.23 3.33 15.07
N ALA A 157 -20.49 4.41 15.29
CA ALA A 157 -19.30 4.74 14.48
C ALA A 157 -18.18 3.69 14.64
N LEU A 158 -17.94 3.27 15.89
CA LEU A 158 -17.02 2.16 16.20
C LEU A 158 -17.50 0.84 15.61
N PHE A 159 -18.81 0.59 15.66
CA PHE A 159 -19.42 -0.60 15.05
C PHE A 159 -19.17 -0.64 13.53
N HIS A 160 -19.44 0.45 12.81
CA HIS A 160 -19.22 0.53 11.35
C HIS A 160 -17.74 0.35 11.00
N GLN A 161 -16.82 0.93 11.78
CA GLN A 161 -15.39 0.75 11.57
C GLN A 161 -14.95 -0.71 11.79
N ASN A 162 -15.38 -1.33 12.88
CA ASN A 162 -15.05 -2.73 13.16
C ASN A 162 -15.65 -3.66 12.09
N LEU A 163 -16.88 -3.37 11.63
CA LEU A 163 -17.50 -4.09 10.54
C LEU A 163 -16.68 -3.97 9.25
N ALA A 164 -16.27 -2.75 8.86
CA ALA A 164 -15.44 -2.54 7.68
C ALA A 164 -14.09 -3.30 7.76
N ARG A 165 -13.46 -3.31 8.95
CA ARG A 165 -12.22 -4.07 9.21
C ARG A 165 -12.43 -5.58 9.04
N ILE A 166 -13.48 -6.12 9.63
CA ILE A 166 -13.81 -7.55 9.52
C ILE A 166 -14.12 -7.91 8.07
N CYS A 167 -14.99 -7.14 7.40
CA CYS A 167 -15.30 -7.36 5.99
C CYS A 167 -14.04 -7.32 5.12
N SER A 168 -13.15 -6.35 5.34
CA SER A 168 -11.90 -6.25 4.61
C SER A 168 -11.00 -7.46 4.81
N ILE A 169 -10.88 -7.97 6.04
CA ILE A 169 -10.12 -9.19 6.33
C ILE A 169 -10.75 -10.37 5.58
N CYS A 170 -12.07 -10.57 5.70
CA CYS A 170 -12.76 -11.66 5.03
C CYS A 170 -12.60 -11.63 3.51
N ILE A 171 -12.76 -10.47 2.88
CA ILE A 171 -12.59 -10.27 1.44
C ILE A 171 -11.15 -10.60 1.02
N ALA A 172 -10.15 -10.09 1.74
CA ALA A 172 -8.76 -10.31 1.41
C ALA A 172 -8.36 -11.79 1.55
N PHE A 173 -8.75 -12.46 2.63
CA PHE A 173 -8.46 -13.89 2.81
C PHE A 173 -9.20 -14.76 1.77
N ALA A 174 -10.46 -14.46 1.46
CA ALA A 174 -11.19 -15.14 0.39
C ALA A 174 -10.54 -14.92 -0.98
N GLY A 175 -10.08 -13.70 -1.26
CA GLY A 175 -9.33 -13.36 -2.46
C GLY A 175 -8.00 -14.12 -2.56
N ILE A 176 -7.19 -14.12 -1.49
CA ILE A 176 -5.92 -14.87 -1.43
C ILE A 176 -6.14 -16.36 -1.63
N PHE A 177 -7.18 -16.92 -1.02
CA PHE A 177 -7.56 -18.31 -1.23
C PHE A 177 -7.93 -18.59 -2.69
N SER A 178 -8.71 -17.71 -3.33
CA SER A 178 -9.05 -17.83 -4.76
C SER A 178 -7.82 -17.77 -5.67
N ILE A 179 -6.82 -16.94 -5.32
CA ILE A 179 -5.55 -16.84 -6.03
C ILE A 179 -4.77 -18.15 -5.91
N ALA A 180 -4.62 -18.68 -4.70
CA ALA A 180 -3.95 -19.94 -4.46
C ALA A 180 -4.61 -21.10 -5.24
N GLN A 181 -5.95 -21.12 -5.28
CA GLN A 181 -6.70 -22.13 -6.00
C GLN A 181 -6.64 -22.01 -7.53
N SER A 182 -6.32 -20.83 -8.06
CA SER A 182 -6.13 -20.63 -9.50
C SER A 182 -4.89 -21.34 -10.06
N LYS A 183 -3.91 -21.68 -9.21
CA LYS A 183 -2.62 -22.29 -9.58
C LYS A 183 -1.82 -21.49 -10.61
N LEU A 184 -2.09 -20.19 -10.72
CA LEU A 184 -1.39 -19.28 -11.65
C LEU A 184 -0.21 -18.54 -11.02
N HIS A 185 -0.15 -18.54 -9.69
CA HIS A 185 0.95 -18.01 -8.91
C HIS A 185 1.53 -19.11 -8.06
N TYR A 186 2.85 -19.11 -7.90
CA TYR A 186 3.47 -19.93 -6.88
C TYR A 186 3.07 -19.43 -5.50
N THR A 187 3.01 -20.33 -4.53
CA THR A 187 2.70 -19.96 -3.15
C THR A 187 3.73 -19.01 -2.54
N VAL A 188 4.99 -19.12 -2.98
CA VAL A 188 6.03 -18.16 -2.62
C VAL A 188 5.68 -16.74 -3.08
N ASP A 189 5.03 -16.57 -4.23
CA ASP A 189 4.64 -15.26 -4.74
C ASP A 189 3.57 -14.61 -3.86
N ILE A 190 2.65 -15.42 -3.36
CA ILE A 190 1.59 -15.00 -2.44
C ILE A 190 2.22 -14.53 -1.13
N ILE A 191 3.13 -15.32 -0.55
CA ILE A 191 3.84 -14.99 0.70
C ILE A 191 4.67 -13.71 0.52
N LEU A 192 5.43 -13.59 -0.56
CA LEU A 192 6.20 -12.39 -0.86
C LEU A 192 5.30 -11.18 -1.07
N GLY A 193 4.13 -11.33 -1.69
CA GLY A 193 3.15 -10.26 -1.83
C GLY A 193 2.66 -9.74 -0.47
N ILE A 194 2.41 -10.64 0.49
CA ILE A 194 2.03 -10.27 1.86
C ILE A 194 3.17 -9.51 2.56
N ILE A 195 4.40 -10.02 2.47
CA ILE A 195 5.56 -9.41 3.14
C ILE A 195 5.87 -8.03 2.54
N ILE A 196 5.98 -7.94 1.22
CA ILE A 196 6.35 -6.69 0.52
C ILE A 196 5.28 -5.62 0.74
N SER A 197 3.99 -5.95 0.64
CA SER A 197 2.91 -4.99 0.89
C SER A 197 2.93 -4.47 2.34
N GLY A 198 3.20 -5.35 3.32
CA GLY A 198 3.40 -4.96 4.71
C GLY A 198 4.60 -4.04 4.91
N LEU A 199 5.75 -4.37 4.32
CA LEU A 199 6.96 -3.53 4.40
C LEU A 199 6.73 -2.15 3.76
N VAL A 200 6.15 -2.09 2.57
CA VAL A 200 5.82 -0.82 1.89
C VAL A 200 4.90 0.02 2.77
N PHE A 201 3.89 -0.60 3.39
CA PHE A 201 2.98 0.09 4.29
C PHE A 201 3.67 0.62 5.56
N VAL A 202 4.53 -0.18 6.20
CA VAL A 202 5.30 0.24 7.39
C VAL A 202 6.30 1.36 7.04
N CYS A 203 7.01 1.26 5.92
CA CYS A 203 7.91 2.31 5.46
C CYS A 203 7.13 3.62 5.20
N TYR A 204 5.96 3.50 4.57
CA TYR A 204 5.08 4.64 4.35
C TYR A 204 4.63 5.29 5.66
N THR A 205 4.12 4.52 6.63
CA THR A 205 3.65 5.08 7.90
C THR A 205 4.79 5.68 8.73
N ALA A 206 6.00 5.10 8.68
CA ALA A 206 7.18 5.69 9.29
C ALA A 206 7.52 7.06 8.68
N CYS A 207 7.52 7.16 7.33
CA CYS A 207 7.75 8.43 6.63
C CYS A 207 6.71 9.49 6.99
N VAL A 208 5.43 9.10 7.05
CA VAL A 208 4.33 9.99 7.47
C VAL A 208 4.48 10.42 8.92
N GLY A 209 4.89 9.52 9.80
CA GLY A 209 5.14 9.80 11.21
C GLY A 209 6.24 10.85 11.40
N TRP A 210 7.38 10.68 10.73
CA TRP A 210 8.47 11.66 10.74
C TRP A 210 8.05 13.00 10.17
N ALA A 211 7.31 13.01 9.05
CA ALA A 211 6.80 14.25 8.47
C ALA A 211 5.85 14.98 9.44
N SER A 212 4.96 14.24 10.10
CA SER A 212 3.99 14.82 11.05
C SER A 212 4.67 15.44 12.27
N MET A 213 5.70 14.79 12.81
CA MET A 213 6.50 15.34 13.93
C MET A 213 7.22 16.63 13.53
N TYR A 214 7.80 16.66 12.33
CA TYR A 214 8.46 17.85 11.79
C TYR A 214 7.51 19.05 11.70
N TRP A 215 6.32 18.85 11.13
CA TRP A 215 5.31 19.91 11.03
C TRP A 215 4.85 20.42 12.40
N TYR A 216 4.67 19.52 13.37
CA TYR A 216 4.26 19.90 14.72
C TYR A 216 5.28 20.81 15.41
N GLN A 217 6.58 20.54 15.25
CA GLN A 217 7.64 21.36 15.82
C GLN A 217 7.68 22.78 15.24
N ASN A 218 7.58 22.91 13.91
CA ASN A 218 7.62 24.21 13.25
C ASN A 218 6.41 25.09 13.62
N LEU A 219 5.21 24.50 13.76
CA LEU A 219 4.01 25.24 14.17
C LEU A 219 4.13 25.85 15.58
N ASN A 220 4.80 25.15 16.50
CA ASN A 220 5.02 25.66 17.86
C ASN A 220 6.05 26.81 17.87
N GLN A 221 7.11 26.73 17.05
CA GLN A 221 8.11 27.81 16.96
C GLN A 221 7.52 29.14 16.46
N ASP A 222 6.59 29.10 15.51
CA ASP A 222 5.93 30.31 15.01
C ASP A 222 4.98 30.94 16.05
N SER A 223 4.48 30.13 17.00
CA SER A 223 3.54 30.60 18.03
C SER A 223 4.25 31.33 19.19
N ASP A 224 5.50 30.96 19.49
CA ASP A 224 6.29 31.58 20.57
C ASP A 224 6.95 32.91 20.14
N GLY A 225 6.98 33.22 18.83
CA GLY A 225 7.53 34.46 18.29
C GLY A 225 6.73 35.72 18.63
N ASP A 226 5.48 35.59 19.09
CA ASP A 226 4.57 36.72 19.35
C ASP A 226 4.18 36.87 20.83
N SER A 227 4.70 36.02 21.72
CA SER A 227 4.34 36.02 23.16
C SER A 227 5.54 36.30 24.08
N SER A 228 5.94 37.58 24.10
CA SER A 228 6.58 38.13 25.29
C SER A 228 5.58 38.07 26.46
N GLN A 229 5.81 37.16 27.42
CA GLN A 229 5.08 36.95 28.69
C GLN A 229 3.89 35.98 28.64
N THR A 230 4.09 34.70 29.02
CA THR A 230 3.57 34.12 30.29
C THR A 230 4.00 32.65 30.48
N SER A 231 4.88 32.45 31.47
CA SER A 231 4.89 31.41 32.53
C SER A 231 4.36 29.98 32.30
N GLU A 232 5.27 29.03 32.60
CA GLU A 232 5.07 27.73 33.26
C GLU A 232 4.06 26.75 32.64
N ILE A 233 4.49 26.06 31.57
CA ILE A 233 3.98 24.72 31.26
C ILE A 233 5.19 23.76 31.17
N LEU A 234 5.04 22.61 31.84
CA LEU A 234 5.99 21.51 32.04
C LEU A 234 6.99 21.25 30.89
N PRO A 235 8.24 20.83 31.19
CA PRO A 235 9.30 20.68 30.21
C PRO A 235 9.13 19.39 29.41
N THR A 236 8.30 19.40 28.38
CA THR A 236 8.33 18.37 27.32
C THR A 236 9.57 18.51 26.43
N GLU A 237 10.22 19.69 26.38
CA GLU A 237 11.47 19.90 25.63
C GLU A 237 12.63 19.02 26.13
N GLN A 238 12.77 18.83 27.45
CA GLN A 238 13.92 18.08 28.00
C GLN A 238 13.85 16.56 27.76
N LEU A 239 12.67 16.00 27.43
CA LEU A 239 12.58 14.58 27.08
C LEU A 239 12.98 14.32 25.62
N TYR A 240 12.94 15.34 24.75
CA TYR A 240 13.24 15.19 23.33
C TYR A 240 14.63 15.72 22.94
N ASP A 241 15.18 16.71 23.64
CA ASP A 241 16.57 17.17 23.41
C ASP A 241 17.62 16.10 23.77
N GLY A 242 17.29 15.13 24.64
CA GLY A 242 18.14 13.99 24.95
C GLY A 242 18.15 12.90 23.87
N MET A 243 17.17 12.90 22.97
CA MET A 243 17.15 12.04 21.79
C MET A 243 17.57 12.89 20.61
N GLY A 244 18.87 12.92 20.29
CA GLY A 244 19.39 13.58 19.08
C GLY A 244 18.83 12.94 17.81
N VAL A 245 17.54 13.19 17.51
CA VAL A 245 16.85 12.72 16.32
C VAL A 245 17.34 13.58 15.17
N TYR A 246 18.48 13.18 14.61
CA TYR A 246 18.87 13.60 13.28
C TYR A 246 17.69 13.35 12.34
N ASN A 247 17.15 14.41 11.73
CA ASN A 247 16.17 14.28 10.68
C ASN A 247 16.81 13.49 9.53
N PRO A 248 16.42 12.23 9.28
CA PRO A 248 17.09 11.42 8.26
C PRO A 248 16.61 11.81 6.86
N LEU A 249 15.55 12.62 6.74
CA LEU A 249 14.91 12.96 5.48
C LEU A 249 15.24 14.40 5.04
N PRO A 250 15.50 14.62 3.74
CA PRO A 250 15.65 15.96 3.21
C PRO A 250 14.30 16.70 3.25
N MET A 251 14.33 18.00 3.55
CA MET A 251 13.15 18.87 3.68
C MET A 251 12.14 18.74 2.53
N LYS A 252 12.63 18.67 1.28
CA LYS A 252 11.76 18.50 0.10
C LYS A 252 10.94 17.21 0.14
N LEU A 253 11.50 16.14 0.69
CA LEU A 253 10.80 14.87 0.84
C LEU A 253 9.75 14.95 1.95
N ILE A 254 10.02 15.66 3.04
CA ILE A 254 9.04 15.88 4.10
C ILE A 254 7.81 16.64 3.58
N CYS A 255 8.02 17.72 2.82
CA CYS A 255 6.92 18.45 2.18
C CYS A 255 6.15 17.58 1.18
N PHE A 256 6.86 16.76 0.39
CA PHE A 256 6.24 15.86 -0.57
C PHE A 256 5.42 14.77 0.11
N VAL A 257 5.93 14.14 1.17
CA VAL A 257 5.21 13.13 1.97
C VAL A 257 4.02 13.76 2.69
N GLY A 258 4.20 14.96 3.25
CA GLY A 258 3.11 15.72 3.87
C GLY A 258 1.99 16.02 2.88
N TRP A 259 2.33 16.49 1.67
CA TRP A 259 1.36 16.65 0.60
C TRP A 259 0.68 15.32 0.29
N LEU A 260 1.44 14.25 0.01
CA LEU A 260 0.91 12.93 -0.36
C LEU A 260 -0.04 12.30 0.67
N ASP A 261 0.25 12.40 1.96
CA ASP A 261 -0.62 11.90 3.04
C ASP A 261 -1.83 12.80 3.29
N ALA A 262 -1.95 13.88 2.53
CA ALA A 262 -2.92 14.95 2.74
C ALA A 262 -2.80 15.61 4.12
N ALA A 263 -1.58 15.71 4.66
CA ALA A 263 -1.33 16.44 5.90
C ALA A 263 -1.64 17.93 5.74
N ASP A 264 -1.48 18.47 4.53
CA ASP A 264 -1.91 19.81 4.14
C ASP A 264 -3.43 20.04 4.37
N LEU A 265 -4.27 19.06 4.02
CA LEU A 265 -5.72 19.14 4.25
C LEU A 265 -6.06 19.14 5.75
N ARG A 266 -5.32 18.37 6.57
CA ARG A 266 -5.53 18.34 8.03
C ARG A 266 -5.16 19.66 8.71
N VAL A 267 -4.12 20.34 8.21
CA VAL A 267 -3.70 21.66 8.72
C VAL A 267 -4.73 22.74 8.33
N LEU A 268 -5.30 22.67 7.12
CA LEU A 268 -6.37 23.57 6.69
C LEU A 268 -7.64 23.42 7.53
N ASP A 269 -8.05 22.18 7.83
CA ASP A 269 -9.19 21.92 8.72
C ASP A 269 -8.95 22.49 10.13
N TYR A 270 -7.72 22.38 10.65
CA TYR A 270 -7.36 22.94 11.95
C TYR A 270 -7.48 24.47 11.98
N HIS A 271 -6.92 25.16 10.97
CA HIS A 271 -7.02 26.63 10.90
C HIS A 271 -8.46 27.10 10.74
N ASN A 272 -9.23 26.50 9.83
CA ASN A 272 -10.62 26.89 9.60
C ASN A 272 -11.48 26.73 10.86
N ASN A 273 -11.25 25.69 11.66
CA ASN A 273 -11.95 25.46 12.93
C ASN A 273 -11.53 26.46 14.02
N SER A 274 -10.25 26.85 14.09
CA SER A 274 -9.80 27.89 15.02
C SER A 274 -10.40 29.27 14.69
N TYR A 275 -10.56 29.61 13.41
CA TYR A 275 -11.22 30.85 13.00
C TYR A 275 -12.74 30.84 13.21
N THR A 276 -13.42 29.70 13.06
CA THR A 276 -14.86 29.62 13.35
C THR A 276 -15.18 29.64 14.85
N GLN A 277 -14.26 29.19 15.71
CA GLN A 277 -14.41 29.39 17.16
C GLN A 277 -14.24 30.85 17.58
N SER A 278 -13.33 31.60 16.98
CA SER A 278 -13.15 33.03 17.31
C SER A 278 -14.28 33.92 16.79
N ILE A 279 -14.93 33.57 15.68
CA ILE A 279 -16.09 34.32 15.16
C ILE A 279 -17.36 34.09 15.99
N ASN A 280 -17.54 32.94 16.63
CA ASN A 280 -18.71 32.67 17.49
C ASN A 280 -18.59 33.24 18.92
N ILE A 281 -17.47 33.91 19.24
CA ILE A 281 -17.23 34.56 20.54
C ILE A 281 -17.39 36.10 20.42
N LEU A 282 -17.64 36.62 19.21
CA LEU A 282 -17.96 38.03 18.93
C LEU A 282 -19.47 38.19 18.69
#